data_AF-Z4WVW5-F1
#
_entry.id   AF-Z4WVW5-F1
#
_cell.length_a   1.000
_cell.length_b   1.000
_cell.length_c   1.000
_cell.angle_alpha   90.00
_cell.angle_beta   90.00
_cell.angle_gamma   90.00
#
_symmetry.space_group_name_H-M   'P 1'
#
loop_
_entity.id
_entity.type
_entity.pdbx_description
1 polymer ?
#
loop_
_entity_poly.entity_id
_entity_poly.type
_entity_poly.pdbx_seq_one_letter_code
_entity_poly.pdbx_strand_id
1 'polypeptide(L)'
;MCLCPTNYRFADKDPCPKRGENHSEVVITTPRVMSERIERWDRWDTRLPSTKDQEKVIALFHKSGAKTKSDFVRARLLDESFKVITVDKSAVEYYRKLSQLTAQTHKIGILYNQTVKAINSYHSVKAAQVMLQRLEQYSQQIITLEQQAISLTLDYRKR
;
A
#
# COMPACT_ATOMS: atom_id res chain seq x y z
N MET A 1 15.97 -53.08 17.98
CA MET A 1 14.94 -52.06 18.28
C MET A 1 15.15 -51.57 19.70
N CYS A 2 15.50 -50.30 19.85
CA CYS A 2 15.23 -49.52 21.06
C CYS A 2 14.59 -48.21 20.57
N LEU A 3 13.34 -48.01 20.95
CA LEU A 3 12.60 -46.76 20.72
C LEU A 3 12.94 -45.82 21.87
N CYS A 4 13.40 -44.62 21.57
CA CYS A 4 13.00 -43.43 22.30
C CYS A 4 12.97 -42.21 21.35
N PRO A 5 11.97 -41.33 21.49
CA PRO A 5 11.60 -40.34 20.50
C PRO A 5 12.22 -38.97 20.81
N THR A 6 11.98 -38.02 19.90
CA THR A 6 12.34 -36.59 19.94
C THR A 6 13.75 -36.23 19.51
N ASN A 7 13.89 -36.12 18.18
CA ASN A 7 14.85 -35.26 17.50
C ASN A 7 14.64 -33.80 17.94
N TYR A 8 15.45 -33.31 18.88
CA TYR A 8 15.80 -31.89 18.93
C TYR A 8 17.28 -31.75 19.25
N ARG A 9 18.02 -31.18 18.31
CA ARG A 9 19.43 -30.82 18.46
C ARG A 9 19.52 -29.61 19.39
N PHE A 10 20.07 -29.79 20.59
CA PHE A 10 20.59 -28.67 21.36
C PHE A 10 21.93 -28.26 20.76
N ALA A 11 21.96 -27.11 20.10
CA ALA A 11 23.19 -26.40 19.78
C ALA A 11 23.45 -25.41 20.91
N ASP A 12 24.14 -25.85 21.94
CA ASP A 12 25.05 -25.02 22.72
C ASP A 12 26.03 -25.95 23.43
N LYS A 13 27.28 -25.90 22.97
CA LYS A 13 28.42 -26.63 23.52
C LYS A 13 29.10 -25.72 24.52
N ASP A 14 28.74 -25.82 25.80
CA ASP A 14 29.64 -25.38 26.86
C ASP A 14 30.35 -26.61 27.45
N PRO A 15 31.69 -26.65 27.48
CA PRO A 15 32.42 -27.79 28.02
C PRO A 15 32.25 -27.84 29.55
N CYS A 16 32.01 -29.04 30.10
CA CYS A 16 31.97 -29.25 31.55
C CYS A 16 33.27 -28.75 32.21
N PRO A 17 33.20 -28.02 33.34
CA PRO A 17 34.38 -27.51 34.01
C PRO A 17 35.16 -28.65 34.66
N LYS A 18 36.48 -28.65 34.48
CA LYS A 18 37.39 -29.56 35.19
C LYS A 18 37.55 -29.09 36.64
N ARG A 19 37.49 -30.06 37.55
CA ARG A 19 37.68 -29.91 38.99
C ARG A 19 39.10 -29.41 39.29
N GLY A 20 39.23 -28.23 39.92
CA GLY A 20 40.49 -27.68 40.41
C GLY A 20 40.32 -26.37 41.17
N GLU A 21 40.56 -26.44 42.48
CA GLU A 21 41.11 -25.42 43.40
C GLU A 21 40.39 -24.06 43.63
N ASN A 22 39.74 -23.98 44.80
CA ASN A 22 39.82 -22.93 45.83
C ASN A 22 39.99 -21.46 45.43
N HIS A 23 38.92 -20.75 45.08
CA HIS A 23 38.76 -19.33 45.40
C HIS A 23 37.28 -19.02 45.70
N SER A 24 37.01 -18.39 46.85
CA SER A 24 35.69 -17.86 47.18
C SER A 24 35.44 -16.56 46.41
N GLU A 25 34.87 -16.64 45.21
CA GLU A 25 34.32 -15.46 44.55
C GLU A 25 32.98 -15.11 45.20
N VAL A 26 32.93 -13.95 45.85
CA VAL A 26 31.65 -13.32 46.24
C VAL A 26 31.00 -12.83 44.95
N VAL A 27 30.23 -13.71 44.31
CA VAL A 27 29.37 -13.34 43.20
C VAL A 27 28.23 -12.52 43.77
N ILE A 28 28.37 -11.20 43.75
CA ILE A 28 27.25 -10.27 43.98
C ILE A 28 26.26 -10.54 42.85
N THR A 29 25.28 -11.39 43.15
CA THR A 29 24.18 -11.66 42.23
C THR A 29 23.27 -10.43 42.30
N THR A 30 23.49 -9.47 41.39
CA THR A 30 22.43 -8.51 41.08
C THR A 30 21.20 -9.34 40.71
N PRO A 31 20.03 -9.11 41.33
CA PRO A 31 18.85 -9.87 40.99
C PRO A 31 18.58 -9.62 39.51
N ARG A 32 18.75 -10.67 38.71
CA ARG A 32 18.29 -10.70 37.33
C ARG A 32 16.82 -10.33 37.42
N VAL A 33 16.46 -9.14 36.95
CA VAL A 33 15.05 -8.77 36.78
C VAL A 33 14.47 -9.91 35.94
N MET A 34 13.67 -10.74 36.58
CA MET A 34 12.92 -11.77 35.91
C MET A 34 11.94 -11.01 35.04
N SER A 35 12.31 -10.78 33.78
CA SER A 35 11.32 -10.53 32.75
C SER A 35 10.41 -11.74 32.81
N GLU A 36 9.22 -11.55 33.36
CA GLU A 36 8.19 -12.58 33.44
C GLU A 36 8.08 -13.17 32.04
N ARG A 37 8.52 -14.43 31.91
CA ARG A 37 8.18 -15.21 30.74
C ARG A 37 6.67 -15.31 30.78
N ILE A 38 5.99 -14.62 29.87
CA ILE A 38 4.55 -14.75 29.68
C ILE A 38 4.31 -16.18 29.18
N GLU A 39 4.18 -17.11 30.12
CA GLU A 39 4.04 -18.54 29.90
C GLU A 39 2.59 -18.85 29.55
N ARG A 40 2.32 -18.86 28.24
CA ARG A 40 1.06 -19.27 27.56
C ARG A 40 -0.14 -18.33 27.70
N TRP A 41 -0.52 -17.82 26.55
CA TRP A 41 -1.86 -17.28 26.28
C TRP A 41 -2.93 -18.38 26.36
N ASP A 42 -4.10 -18.05 26.91
CA ASP A 42 -5.31 -18.86 26.76
C ASP A 42 -5.73 -18.88 25.28
N ARG A 43 -5.50 -20.02 24.61
CA ARG A 43 -5.90 -20.20 23.22
C ARG A 43 -7.40 -20.42 23.15
N TRP A 44 -8.09 -19.53 22.45
CA TRP A 44 -9.50 -19.64 22.13
C TRP A 44 -9.66 -19.85 20.63
N ASP A 45 -10.42 -20.87 20.25
CA ASP A 45 -10.75 -21.18 18.86
C ASP A 45 -12.24 -20.91 18.64
N THR A 46 -12.58 -20.11 17.62
CA THR A 46 -13.98 -19.83 17.26
C THR A 46 -14.32 -20.48 15.94
N ARG A 47 -15.34 -21.34 15.93
CA ARG A 47 -15.90 -21.92 14.70
C ARG A 47 -17.09 -21.10 14.23
N LEU A 48 -17.11 -20.77 12.94
CA LEU A 48 -18.27 -20.18 12.27
C LEU A 48 -19.03 -21.30 11.52
N PRO A 49 -20.16 -21.81 12.05
CA PRO A 49 -20.83 -22.97 11.46
C PRO A 49 -21.59 -22.63 10.16
N SER A 50 -22.00 -21.37 10.00
CA SER A 50 -22.77 -20.88 8.86
C SER A 50 -21.84 -20.41 7.75
N THR A 51 -22.00 -20.96 6.53
CA THR A 51 -21.27 -20.52 5.34
C THR A 51 -21.49 -19.04 5.04
N LYS A 52 -22.72 -18.54 5.24
CA LYS A 52 -23.05 -17.12 5.05
C LYS A 52 -22.28 -16.21 6.01
N ASP A 53 -22.06 -16.66 7.24
CA ASP A 53 -21.34 -15.87 8.23
C ASP A 53 -19.83 -15.95 8.02
N GLN A 54 -19.31 -17.08 7.52
CA GLN A 54 -17.94 -17.16 7.03
C GLN A 54 -17.69 -16.16 5.90
N GLU A 55 -18.57 -16.10 4.89
CA GLU A 55 -18.48 -15.15 3.78
C GLU A 55 -18.50 -13.70 4.26
N LYS A 56 -19.42 -13.35 5.18
CA LYS A 56 -19.48 -12.01 5.76
C LYS A 56 -18.19 -11.64 6.50
N VAL A 57 -17.67 -12.52 7.35
CA VAL A 57 -16.43 -12.26 8.11
C VAL A 57 -15.24 -12.09 7.17
N ILE A 58 -15.15 -12.90 6.10
CA ILE A 58 -14.11 -12.75 5.08
C ILE A 58 -14.24 -11.41 4.35
N ALA A 59 -15.47 -11.01 3.96
CA ALA A 59 -15.71 -9.72 3.32
C ALA A 59 -15.33 -8.55 4.24
N LEU A 60 -15.65 -8.63 5.53
CA LEU A 60 -15.26 -7.63 6.52
C LEU A 60 -13.75 -7.58 6.74
N PHE A 61 -13.08 -8.74 6.77
CA PHE A 61 -11.62 -8.81 6.82
C PHE A 61 -10.98 -8.07 5.65
N HIS A 62 -11.44 -8.32 4.41
CA HIS A 62 -10.92 -7.61 3.24
C HIS A 62 -11.20 -6.10 3.28
N LYS A 63 -12.37 -5.68 3.79
CA LYS A 63 -12.72 -4.27 3.98
C LYS A 63 -11.90 -3.58 5.08
N SER A 64 -11.39 -4.35 6.06
CA SER A 64 -10.66 -3.81 7.21
C SER A 64 -9.23 -3.37 6.90
N GLY A 65 -8.62 -3.93 5.84
CA GLY A 65 -7.21 -3.69 5.53
C GLY A 65 -6.22 -4.27 6.54
N ALA A 66 -6.68 -5.12 7.48
CA ALA A 66 -5.81 -5.78 8.45
C ALA A 66 -4.82 -6.73 7.78
N LYS A 67 -3.61 -6.84 8.35
CA LYS A 67 -2.53 -7.70 7.82
C LYS A 67 -2.87 -9.19 7.93
N THR A 68 -3.49 -9.60 9.02
CA THR A 68 -3.86 -10.99 9.28
C THR A 68 -5.31 -11.11 9.76
N LYS A 69 -5.91 -12.29 9.55
CA LYS A 69 -7.27 -12.58 10.06
C LYS A 69 -7.34 -12.45 11.58
N SER A 70 -6.30 -12.87 12.29
CA SER A 70 -6.21 -12.77 13.74
C SER A 70 -6.21 -11.32 14.22
N ASP A 71 -5.48 -10.44 13.54
CA ASP A 71 -5.47 -9.00 13.88
C ASP A 71 -6.84 -8.38 13.66
N PHE A 72 -7.52 -8.73 12.56
CA PHE A 72 -8.88 -8.27 12.30
C PHE A 72 -9.86 -8.73 13.39
N VAL A 73 -9.84 -10.01 13.77
CA VAL A 73 -10.74 -10.54 14.80
C VAL A 73 -10.42 -9.94 16.16
N ARG A 74 -9.14 -9.79 16.52
CA ARG A 74 -8.71 -9.13 17.76
C ARG A 74 -9.26 -7.70 17.83
N ALA A 75 -9.10 -6.93 16.77
CA ALA A 75 -9.63 -5.56 16.68
C ALA A 75 -11.16 -5.51 16.78
N ARG A 76 -11.88 -6.50 16.22
CA ARG A 76 -13.34 -6.59 16.38
C ARG A 76 -13.76 -6.90 17.82
N LEU A 77 -13.05 -7.81 18.49
CA LEU A 77 -13.38 -8.22 19.87
C LEU A 77 -13.04 -7.16 20.91
N LEU A 78 -11.98 -6.40 20.68
CA LEU A 78 -11.57 -5.27 21.52
C LEU A 78 -12.33 -3.98 21.20
N ASP A 79 -13.38 -4.07 20.37
CA ASP A 79 -14.20 -2.94 19.92
C ASP A 79 -13.39 -1.76 19.35
N GLU A 80 -12.25 -2.07 18.71
CA GLU A 80 -11.43 -1.04 18.07
C GLU A 80 -12.21 -0.46 16.88
N SER A 81 -12.34 0.87 16.84
CA SER A 81 -12.92 1.55 15.67
C SER A 81 -12.02 1.32 14.45
N PHE A 82 -12.60 0.91 13.32
CA PHE A 82 -11.89 0.85 12.06
C PHE A 82 -12.60 1.67 11.00
N LYS A 83 -11.82 2.41 10.22
CA LYS A 83 -12.33 3.19 9.10
C LYS A 83 -12.39 2.29 7.88
N VAL A 84 -13.58 1.80 7.54
CA VAL A 84 -13.81 1.17 6.22
C VAL A 84 -13.68 2.26 5.17
N ILE A 85 -12.54 2.31 4.49
CA ILE A 85 -12.39 3.16 3.31
C ILE A 85 -12.99 2.36 2.15
N THR A 86 -14.29 2.55 1.88
CA THR A 86 -14.91 2.03 0.66
C THR A 86 -14.36 2.82 -0.51
N VAL A 87 -13.36 2.25 -1.20
CA VAL A 87 -12.86 2.83 -2.43
C VAL A 87 -13.82 2.46 -3.55
N ASP A 88 -14.58 3.43 -4.04
CA ASP A 88 -15.32 3.28 -5.28
C ASP A 88 -14.32 3.10 -6.42
N LYS A 89 -14.20 1.86 -6.89
CA LYS A 89 -13.29 1.48 -7.98
C LYS A 89 -13.58 2.27 -9.25
N SER A 90 -14.85 2.60 -9.50
CA SER A 90 -15.26 3.36 -10.68
C SER A 90 -14.81 4.82 -10.59
N ALA A 91 -14.96 5.45 -9.42
CA ALA A 91 -14.46 6.79 -9.15
C ALA A 91 -12.94 6.86 -9.28
N VAL A 92 -12.20 5.88 -8.73
CA VAL A 92 -10.74 5.84 -8.85
C VAL A 92 -10.30 5.74 -10.31
N GLU A 93 -10.95 4.88 -11.10
CA GLU A 93 -10.64 4.74 -12.52
C GLU A 93 -10.93 6.04 -13.29
N TYR A 94 -12.06 6.69 -13.01
CA TYR A 94 -12.45 7.98 -13.57
C TYR A 94 -11.39 9.05 -13.28
N TYR A 95 -11.04 9.27 -12.01
CA TYR A 95 -10.05 10.29 -11.63
C TYR A 95 -8.66 10.00 -12.22
N ARG A 96 -8.26 8.73 -12.34
CA ARG A 96 -7.00 8.35 -12.98
C ARG A 96 -6.99 8.76 -14.46
N LYS A 97 -8.07 8.43 -15.20
CA LYS A 97 -8.20 8.78 -16.63
C LYS A 97 -8.27 10.28 -16.83
N LEU A 98 -9.04 11.00 -16.02
CA LEU A 98 -9.14 12.46 -16.08
C LEU A 98 -7.78 13.11 -15.81
N SER A 99 -7.05 12.66 -14.80
CA SER A 99 -5.71 13.17 -14.49
C SER A 99 -4.73 12.99 -15.65
N GLN A 100 -4.83 11.85 -16.36
CA GLN A 100 -4.01 11.59 -17.55
C GLN A 100 -4.32 12.58 -18.68
N LEU A 101 -5.60 12.85 -18.95
CA LEU A 101 -6.03 13.83 -19.96
C LEU A 101 -5.54 15.23 -19.59
N THR A 102 -5.73 15.66 -18.34
CA THR A 102 -5.24 16.96 -17.85
C THR A 102 -3.73 17.10 -18.01
N ALA A 103 -2.96 16.05 -17.72
CA ALA A 103 -1.51 16.05 -17.90
C ALA A 103 -1.10 16.18 -19.37
N GLN A 104 -1.84 15.57 -20.30
CA GLN A 104 -1.61 15.71 -21.73
C GLN A 104 -1.93 17.13 -22.20
N THR A 105 -3.08 17.68 -21.81
CA THR A 105 -3.47 19.07 -22.12
C THR A 105 -2.41 20.06 -21.63
N HIS A 106 -1.90 19.88 -20.42
CA HIS A 106 -0.84 20.74 -19.87
C HIS A 106 0.45 20.67 -20.70
N LYS A 107 0.89 19.48 -21.12
CA LYS A 107 2.06 19.33 -21.99
C LYS A 107 1.89 20.08 -23.31
N ILE A 108 0.72 19.96 -23.94
CA ILE A 108 0.44 20.68 -25.19
C ILE A 108 0.36 22.19 -24.94
N GLY A 109 -0.21 22.63 -23.82
CA GLY A 109 -0.24 24.04 -23.43
C GLY A 109 1.16 24.66 -23.29
N ILE A 110 2.14 23.91 -22.77
CA ILE A 110 3.54 24.36 -22.75
C ILE A 110 4.08 24.54 -24.17
N LEU A 111 3.88 23.56 -25.06
CA LEU A 111 4.33 23.63 -26.46
C LEU A 111 3.65 24.76 -27.23
N TYR A 112 2.36 24.99 -26.96
CA TYR A 112 1.59 26.10 -27.50
C TYR A 112 2.24 27.43 -27.11
N ASN A 113 2.47 27.66 -25.81
CA ASN A 113 3.07 28.90 -25.30
C ASN A 113 4.50 29.12 -25.85
N GLN A 114 5.30 28.06 -25.94
CA GLN A 114 6.62 28.12 -26.56
C GLN A 114 6.54 28.57 -28.01
N THR A 115 5.58 28.06 -28.78
CA THR A 115 5.36 28.42 -30.18
C THR A 115 4.90 29.87 -30.32
N VAL A 116 4.00 30.35 -29.46
CA VAL A 116 3.60 31.77 -29.42
C VAL A 116 4.80 32.68 -29.17
N LYS A 117 5.63 32.37 -28.18
CA LYS A 117 6.84 33.14 -27.87
C LYS A 117 7.81 33.16 -29.04
N ALA A 118 7.99 32.03 -29.72
CA ALA A 118 8.83 31.93 -30.91
C ALA A 118 8.30 32.83 -32.03
N ILE A 119 7.00 32.80 -32.34
CA ILE A 119 6.40 33.67 -33.35
C ILE A 119 6.69 35.15 -33.05
N ASN A 120 6.55 35.56 -31.79
CA ASN A 120 6.79 36.94 -31.38
C ASN A 120 8.27 37.39 -31.48
N SER A 121 9.22 36.46 -31.63
CA SER A 121 10.66 36.74 -31.68
C SER A 121 11.27 36.64 -33.09
N TYR A 122 10.54 36.14 -34.09
CA TYR A 122 11.08 35.94 -35.45
C TYR A 122 10.66 37.03 -36.43
N HIS A 123 11.56 37.40 -37.35
CA HIS A 123 11.32 38.43 -38.37
C HIS A 123 11.01 37.87 -39.77
N SER A 124 11.06 36.54 -39.94
CA SER A 124 10.77 35.90 -41.23
C SER A 124 9.31 35.44 -41.31
N VAL A 125 8.59 35.95 -42.31
CA VAL A 125 7.19 35.60 -42.60
C VAL A 125 7.01 34.09 -42.82
N LYS A 126 7.94 33.44 -43.55
CA LYS A 126 7.87 32.01 -43.84
C LYS A 126 8.02 31.16 -42.58
N ALA A 127 8.90 31.56 -41.65
CA ALA A 127 9.06 30.87 -40.37
C ALA A 127 7.84 31.05 -39.47
N ALA A 128 7.29 32.27 -39.40
CA ALA A 128 6.06 32.55 -38.65
C ALA A 128 4.87 31.73 -39.16
N GLN A 129 4.72 31.58 -40.49
CA GLN A 129 3.64 30.79 -41.08
C GLN A 129 3.69 29.31 -40.69
N VAL A 130 4.88 28.69 -40.68
CA VAL A 130 5.05 27.31 -40.21
C VAL A 130 4.70 27.16 -38.73
N MET A 131 5.06 28.15 -37.90
CA MET A 131 4.73 28.13 -36.47
C MET A 131 3.23 28.31 -36.23
N LEU A 132 2.54 29.13 -37.03
CA LEU A 132 1.08 29.27 -36.97
C LEU A 132 0.37 27.95 -37.30
N GLN A 133 0.84 27.19 -38.29
CA GLN A 133 0.30 25.86 -38.60
C GLN A 133 0.47 24.88 -37.42
N ARG A 134 1.62 24.91 -36.73
CA ARG A 134 1.82 24.10 -35.51
C ARG A 134 0.89 24.54 -34.38
N LEU A 135 0.66 25.84 -34.24
CA LEU A 135 -0.23 26.40 -33.25
C LEU A 135 -1.67 25.91 -33.45
N GLU A 136 -2.15 25.92 -34.71
CA GLU A 136 -3.45 25.36 -35.10
C GLU A 136 -3.55 23.87 -34.75
N GLN A 137 -2.51 23.08 -35.04
CA GLN A 137 -2.46 21.66 -34.68
C GLN A 137 -2.54 21.45 -33.16
N TYR A 138 -1.86 22.27 -32.35
CA TYR A 138 -1.95 22.18 -30.90
C TYR A 138 -3.34 22.55 -30.40
N SER A 139 -3.98 23.60 -30.95
CA SER A 139 -5.37 23.94 -30.63
C SER A 139 -6.32 22.77 -30.90
N GLN A 140 -6.19 22.11 -32.07
CA GLN A 140 -7.03 20.97 -32.42
C GLN A 140 -6.84 19.79 -31.46
N GLN A 141 -5.60 19.53 -31.03
CA GLN A 141 -5.32 18.49 -30.04
C GLN A 141 -5.92 18.82 -28.67
N ILE A 142 -5.83 20.08 -28.21
CA ILE A 142 -6.46 20.51 -26.95
C ILE A 142 -7.97 20.29 -27.00
N ILE A 143 -8.64 20.74 -28.08
CA ILE A 143 -10.09 20.53 -28.27
C ILE A 143 -10.44 19.04 -28.21
N THR A 144 -9.64 18.19 -28.86
CA THR A 144 -9.87 16.73 -28.87
C THR A 144 -9.76 16.13 -27.47
N LEU A 145 -8.74 16.54 -26.69
CA LEU A 145 -8.55 16.09 -25.31
C LEU A 145 -9.68 16.57 -24.39
N GLU A 146 -10.15 17.80 -24.56
CA GLU A 146 -11.28 18.34 -23.82
C GLU A 146 -12.58 17.59 -24.13
N GLN A 147 -12.84 17.27 -25.39
CA GLN A 147 -13.98 16.43 -25.79
C GLN A 147 -13.92 15.04 -25.15
N GLN A 148 -12.73 14.42 -25.10
CA GLN A 148 -12.53 13.14 -24.41
C GLN A 148 -12.81 13.27 -22.90
N ALA A 149 -12.37 14.36 -22.26
CA ALA A 149 -12.64 14.61 -20.84
C ALA A 149 -14.13 14.80 -20.56
N ILE A 150 -14.85 15.51 -21.45
CA ILE A 150 -16.30 15.67 -21.37
C ILE A 150 -16.99 14.32 -21.50
N SER A 151 -16.66 13.51 -22.52
CA SER A 151 -17.23 12.18 -22.73
C SER A 151 -17.00 11.28 -21.50
N LEU A 152 -15.77 11.26 -20.99
CA LEU A 152 -15.40 10.50 -19.79
C LEU A 152 -16.26 10.91 -18.58
N THR A 153 -16.50 12.21 -18.41
CA THR A 153 -17.31 12.75 -17.31
C THR A 153 -18.79 12.40 -17.46
N LEU A 154 -19.33 12.45 -18.68
CA LEU A 154 -20.70 12.04 -18.97
C LEU A 154 -20.91 10.55 -18.71
N ASP A 155 -19.97 9.71 -19.13
CA ASP A 155 -20.04 8.26 -18.92
C ASP A 155 -19.95 7.89 -17.44
N TYR A 156 -19.15 8.63 -16.66
CA TYR A 156 -19.09 8.46 -15.20
C TYR A 156 -20.42 8.84 -14.53
N ARG A 157 -21.06 9.94 -14.95
CA ARG A 157 -22.35 10.40 -14.39
C ARG A 157 -23.55 9.51 -14.72
N LYS A 158 -23.49 8.73 -15.81
CA LYS A 158 -24.57 7.81 -16.22
C LYS A 158 -24.59 6.50 -15.42
N ARG A 159 -23.50 6.20 -14.70
CA ARG A 159 -23.38 5.00 -13.86
C ARG A 159 -23.95 5.26 -12.49
#